data_AF-S8C6Q9-F1
#
_entry.id   AF-S8C6Q9-F1
#
_cell.length_a   1.000
_cell.length_b   1.000
_cell.length_c   1.000
_cell.angle_alpha   90.00
_cell.angle_beta   90.00
_cell.angle_gamma   90.00
#
_symmetry.space_group_name_H-M   'P 1'
#
loop_
_entity.id
_entity.type
_entity.pdbx_description
1 polymer ?
#
loop_
_entity_poly.entity_id
_entity_poly.type
_entity_poly.pdbx_seq_one_letter_code
_entity_poly.pdbx_strand_id
1 'polypeptide(L)'
;MENADELPFKVGDLAESKSFQHGYRGAWFRCKIAEIRKRKEHLEYALEYYDFPDEKLKWTKPYQVQIWVRQREKNKELMIRPHYPPIFNAKQVPDVSSIREATVVFDDAWKIGDLVDWWTTGCYWSGTIVQILSRD
;
A
#
# COMPACT_ATOMS: atom_id res chain seq x y z
N MET A 1 -4.48 33.78 4.77
CA MET A 1 -3.64 32.74 5.38
C MET A 1 -4.08 31.44 4.76
N GLU A 2 -3.34 30.97 3.75
CA GLU A 2 -3.55 29.60 3.24
C GLU A 2 -3.25 28.66 4.41
N ASN A 3 -4.24 27.88 4.82
CA ASN A 3 -4.01 26.82 5.80
C ASN A 3 -2.87 25.97 5.25
N ALA A 4 -1.92 25.60 6.11
CA ALA A 4 -0.99 24.53 5.83
C ALA A 4 -1.81 23.24 5.74
N ASP A 5 -2.51 23.07 4.62
CA ASP A 5 -3.36 21.93 4.31
C ASP A 5 -2.52 20.67 4.54
N GLU A 6 -2.96 19.86 5.49
CA GLU A 6 -2.26 18.71 6.02
C GLU A 6 -1.84 17.80 4.87
N LEU A 7 -0.53 17.64 4.68
CA LEU A 7 0.00 16.66 3.75
C LEU A 7 -0.50 15.28 4.18
N PRO A 8 -0.93 14.40 3.25
CA PRO A 8 -1.50 13.10 3.60
C PRO A 8 -0.49 12.16 4.26
N PHE A 9 0.80 12.51 4.25
CA PHE A 9 1.86 11.81 4.96
C PHE A 9 2.84 12.82 5.54
N LYS A 10 3.54 12.40 6.60
CA LYS A 10 4.66 13.07 7.25
C LYS A 10 5.94 12.27 7.04
N VAL A 11 7.09 12.94 7.16
CA VAL A 11 8.37 12.23 7.20
C VAL A 11 8.37 11.30 8.40
N GLY A 12 8.71 10.04 8.17
CA GLY A 12 8.66 9.00 9.19
C GLY A 12 7.49 8.02 9.04
N ASP A 13 6.42 8.42 8.35
CA ASP A 13 5.21 7.60 8.23
C ASP A 13 5.50 6.29 7.49
N LEU A 14 4.86 5.21 7.97
CA LEU A 14 4.80 3.94 7.28
C LEU A 14 3.82 4.03 6.12
N ALA A 15 4.23 3.53 4.96
CA ALA A 15 3.43 3.56 3.75
C ALA A 15 3.64 2.27 2.94
N GLU A 16 2.81 2.12 1.92
CA GLU A 16 3.00 1.13 0.87
C GLU A 16 2.96 1.80 -0.48
N SER A 17 3.89 1.41 -1.35
CA SER A 17 4.00 1.95 -2.70
C SER A 17 3.73 0.91 -3.76
N LYS A 18 3.14 1.32 -4.87
CA LYS A 18 2.97 0.53 -6.08
C LYS A 18 4.12 0.76 -7.06
N SER A 19 4.30 -0.15 -8.02
CA SER A 19 5.21 0.02 -9.16
C SER A 19 4.50 -0.21 -10.50
N PHE A 20 4.93 0.52 -11.53
CA PHE A 20 4.55 0.26 -12.93
C PHE A 20 5.58 -0.61 -13.68
N GLN A 21 6.64 -1.04 -13.01
CA GLN A 21 7.62 -1.93 -13.61
C GLN A 21 6.95 -3.25 -14.01
N HIS A 22 7.30 -3.75 -15.19
CA HIS A 22 6.79 -5.03 -15.67
C HIS A 22 7.11 -6.15 -14.67
N GLY A 23 6.14 -7.05 -14.46
CA GLY A 23 6.21 -8.10 -13.44
C GLY A 23 5.53 -7.73 -12.12
N TYR A 24 5.39 -6.44 -11.77
CA TYR A 24 4.87 -5.99 -10.47
C TYR A 24 3.43 -5.45 -10.49
N ARG A 25 2.63 -5.89 -11.47
CA ARG A 25 1.22 -5.50 -11.53
C ARG A 25 0.48 -6.08 -10.33
N GLY A 26 -0.12 -5.20 -9.51
CA GLY A 26 -0.85 -5.59 -8.30
C GLY A 26 0.03 -5.76 -7.06
N ALA A 27 1.32 -5.41 -7.14
CA ALA A 27 2.21 -5.46 -5.99
C ALA A 27 2.20 -4.15 -5.18
N TRP A 28 2.22 -4.28 -3.86
CA TRP A 28 2.40 -3.22 -2.88
C TRP A 28 3.64 -3.49 -2.01
N PHE A 29 4.57 -2.54 -2.03
CA PHE A 29 5.87 -2.63 -1.36
C PHE A 29 5.85 -1.81 -0.08
N ARG A 30 6.26 -2.39 1.04
CA ARG A 30 6.36 -1.65 2.31
C ARG A 30 7.49 -0.63 2.23
N CYS A 31 7.20 0.59 2.62
CA CYS A 31 8.17 1.66 2.63
C CYS A 31 7.92 2.66 3.76
N LYS A 32 8.88 3.55 3.92
CA LYS A 32 8.82 4.70 4.82
C LYS A 32 8.96 5.98 4.03
N ILE A 33 8.24 7.02 4.43
CA ILE A 33 8.43 8.36 3.88
C ILE A 33 9.73 8.94 4.45
N ALA A 34 10.77 9.01 3.61
CA ALA A 34 12.08 9.53 4.00
C ALA A 34 12.11 11.07 3.89
N GLU A 35 11.57 11.61 2.80
CA GLU A 35 11.53 13.06 2.55
C GLU A 35 10.26 13.43 1.80
N ILE A 36 9.83 14.69 1.94
CA ILE A 36 8.69 15.26 1.22
C ILE A 36 9.16 16.52 0.50
N ARG A 37 8.80 16.65 -0.77
CA ARG A 37 9.01 17.90 -1.52
C ARG A 37 7.74 18.34 -2.21
N LYS A 38 7.45 19.64 -2.10
CA LYS A 38 6.39 20.32 -2.85
C LYS A 38 7.05 21.23 -3.88
N ARG A 39 6.84 20.97 -5.17
CA ARG A 39 7.34 21.80 -6.28
C ARG A 39 6.15 22.34 -7.06
N LYS A 40 5.88 23.64 -6.91
CA LYS A 40 4.66 24.28 -7.44
C LYS A 40 3.41 23.49 -7.00
N GLU A 41 2.73 22.83 -7.94
CA GLU A 41 1.52 22.01 -7.72
C GLU A 41 1.81 20.51 -7.56
N HIS A 42 3.06 20.09 -7.59
CA HIS A 42 3.41 18.66 -7.50
C HIS A 42 3.96 18.32 -6.12
N LEU A 43 3.30 17.36 -5.48
CA LEU A 43 3.73 16.72 -4.24
C LEU A 43 4.43 15.41 -4.58
N GLU A 44 5.63 15.21 -4.02
CA GLU A 44 6.44 14.01 -4.22
C GLU A 44 7.05 13.56 -2.89
N TYR A 45 7.16 12.24 -2.76
CA TYR A 45 7.67 11.56 -1.58
C TYR A 45 8.92 10.75 -1.97
N ALA A 46 10.00 10.89 -1.21
CA ALA A 46 11.12 9.97 -1.28
C ALA A 46 10.79 8.75 -0.43
N LEU A 47 10.92 7.56 -1.03
CA LEU A 47 10.54 6.30 -0.41
C LEU A 47 11.77 5.46 -0.10
N GLU A 48 11.86 4.98 1.14
CA GLU A 48 12.84 4.00 1.61
C GLU A 48 12.13 2.65 1.78
N TYR A 49 12.59 1.60 1.10
CA TYR A 49 11.92 0.29 1.09
C TYR A 49 12.51 -0.65 2.14
N TYR A 50 11.64 -1.22 2.98
CA TYR A 50 12.08 -2.11 4.07
C TYR A 50 12.68 -3.42 3.56
N ASP A 51 12.02 -4.02 2.59
CA ASP A 51 12.34 -5.35 2.07
C ASP A 51 13.37 -5.31 0.94
N PHE A 52 13.81 -4.10 0.55
CA PHE A 52 14.78 -3.84 -0.51
C PHE A 52 15.72 -2.70 -0.09
N PRO A 53 16.57 -2.91 0.94
CA PRO A 53 17.40 -1.85 1.53
C PRO A 53 18.46 -1.29 0.57
N ASP A 54 18.83 -2.05 -0.46
CA ASP A 54 19.79 -1.63 -1.48
C ASP A 54 19.14 -0.73 -2.57
N GLU A 55 17.81 -0.60 -2.58
CA GLU A 55 17.10 0.22 -3.55
C GLU A 55 17.34 1.72 -3.26
N LYS A 56 17.73 2.45 -4.30
CA LYS A 56 18.00 3.89 -4.16
C LYS A 56 16.71 4.65 -3.85
N LEU A 57 16.83 5.71 -3.04
CA LEU A 57 15.74 6.63 -2.76
C LEU A 57 15.09 7.12 -4.06
N LYS A 58 13.80 6.78 -4.22
CA LYS A 58 13.01 7.11 -5.40
C LYS A 58 11.96 8.14 -5.03
N TRP A 59 11.92 9.23 -5.80
CA TRP A 59 10.87 10.24 -5.71
C TRP A 59 9.64 9.78 -6.47
N THR A 60 8.52 9.64 -5.76
CA THR A 60 7.26 9.13 -6.30
C THR A 60 6.14 10.14 -6.02
N LYS A 61 5.31 10.37 -7.04
CA LYS A 61 4.07 11.16 -6.91
C LYS A 61 2.99 10.26 -6.31
N PRO A 62 2.11 10.75 -5.41
CA PRO A 62 1.05 9.94 -4.82
C PRO A 62 0.07 9.39 -5.86
N TYR A 63 -0.05 10.07 -7.01
CA TYR A 63 -0.84 9.63 -8.14
C TYR A 63 -0.04 9.74 -9.45
N GLN A 64 -0.09 8.72 -10.30
CA GLN A 64 0.61 8.70 -11.59
C GLN A 64 -0.27 8.11 -12.70
N VAL A 65 -0.09 8.60 -13.93
CA VAL A 65 -0.74 8.03 -15.12
C VAL A 65 0.16 6.95 -15.69
N GLN A 66 -0.40 5.78 -16.01
CA GLN A 66 0.32 4.77 -16.77
C GLN A 66 0.53 5.24 -18.22
N ILE A 67 1.78 5.53 -18.59
CA ILE A 67 2.13 6.13 -19.90
C ILE A 67 1.89 5.17 -21.07
N TRP A 68 1.92 3.86 -20.82
CA TRP A 68 1.83 2.81 -21.86
C TRP A 68 0.40 2.49 -22.30
N VAL A 69 -0.62 2.97 -21.58
CA VAL A 69 -2.01 2.70 -21.91
C VAL A 69 -2.50 3.77 -22.88
N ARG A 70 -2.77 3.38 -24.14
CA ARG A 70 -3.36 4.25 -25.19
C ARG A 70 -4.84 4.57 -24.93
N GLN A 71 -5.27 4.76 -23.69
CA GLN A 71 -6.65 5.16 -23.41
C GLN A 71 -6.82 6.66 -23.63
N ARG A 72 -7.98 7.04 -24.17
CA ARG A 72 -8.41 8.45 -24.33
C ARG A 72 -8.50 9.17 -22.98
N GLU A 73 -8.75 8.43 -21.89
CA GLU A 73 -8.78 8.93 -20.52
C GLU A 73 -7.55 8.45 -19.76
N LYS A 74 -6.71 9.41 -19.36
CA LYS A 74 -5.50 9.18 -18.56
C LYS A 74 -5.88 9.07 -17.09
N ASN A 75 -6.47 7.96 -16.69
CA ASN A 75 -6.80 7.73 -15.29
C ASN A 75 -5.52 7.68 -14.45
N LYS A 76 -5.50 8.47 -13.38
CA LYS A 76 -4.40 8.48 -12.41
C LYS A 76 -4.58 7.30 -11.47
N GLU A 77 -3.54 6.50 -11.31
CA GLU A 77 -3.52 5.43 -10.31
C GLU A 77 -2.89 5.94 -9.01
N LEU A 78 -3.43 5.47 -7.89
CA LEU A 78 -2.83 5.67 -6.57
C LEU A 78 -1.51 4.89 -6.51
N MET A 79 -0.44 5.59 -6.17
CA MET A 79 0.91 5.04 -6.10
C MET A 79 1.41 4.83 -4.69
N ILE A 80 0.91 5.61 -3.72
CA ILE A 80 1.31 5.55 -2.32
C ILE A 80 0.04 5.51 -1.48
N ARG A 81 -0.07 4.51 -0.60
CA ARG A 81 -1.15 4.36 0.38
C ARG A 81 -0.56 4.31 1.80
N PRO A 82 -1.34 4.62 2.84
CA PRO A 82 -0.95 4.30 4.22
C PRO A 82 -0.60 2.83 4.38
N HIS A 83 0.22 2.50 5.38
CA HIS A 83 0.51 1.12 5.72
C HIS A 83 -0.78 0.31 5.90
N TYR A 84 -0.82 -0.91 5.37
CA TYR A 84 -1.99 -1.75 5.49
C TYR A 84 -2.27 -2.05 6.97
N PRO A 85 -3.52 -1.86 7.44
CA PRO A 85 -3.84 -2.05 8.85
C PRO A 85 -3.59 -3.51 9.27
N PRO A 86 -3.19 -3.75 10.53
CA PRO A 86 -3.12 -5.11 11.07
C PRO A 86 -4.45 -5.85 10.89
N ILE A 87 -4.38 -7.13 10.50
CA ILE A 87 -5.56 -7.99 10.32
C ILE A 87 -5.56 -9.06 11.41
N PHE A 88 -6.67 -9.18 12.15
CA PHE A 88 -6.88 -10.23 13.13
C PHE A 88 -8.15 -11.01 12.83
N ASN A 89 -8.11 -12.32 13.08
CA ASN A 89 -9.33 -13.09 13.17
C ASN A 89 -10.07 -12.70 14.45
N ALA A 90 -11.41 -12.60 14.42
CA ALA A 90 -12.25 -12.24 15.57
C ALA A 90 -11.93 -13.05 16.83
N LYS A 91 -11.56 -14.33 16.67
CA LYS A 91 -11.17 -15.23 17.77
C LYS A 91 -9.80 -14.91 18.40
N GLN A 92 -9.00 -14.07 17.74
CA GLN A 92 -7.63 -13.69 18.09
C GLN A 92 -7.49 -12.18 18.32
N VAL A 93 -8.59 -11.43 18.33
CA VAL A 93 -8.56 -9.98 18.53
C VAL A 93 -8.02 -9.69 19.93
N PRO A 94 -6.98 -8.85 20.06
CA PRO A 94 -6.54 -8.37 21.36
C PRO A 94 -7.65 -7.55 22.02
N ASP A 95 -7.64 -7.39 23.34
CA ASP A 95 -8.62 -6.55 24.03
C ASP A 95 -8.77 -5.20 23.31
N VAL A 96 -10.01 -4.82 22.96
CA VAL A 96 -10.32 -3.64 22.15
C VAL A 96 -9.71 -2.38 22.78
N SER A 97 -9.56 -2.35 24.11
CA SER A 97 -8.90 -1.28 24.86
C SER A 97 -7.42 -1.06 24.49
N SER A 98 -6.77 -2.07 23.91
CA SER A 98 -5.36 -2.03 23.51
C SER A 98 -5.12 -1.60 22.05
N ILE A 99 -6.18 -1.51 21.24
CA ILE A 99 -6.08 -1.14 19.83
C ILE A 99 -5.86 0.37 19.71
N ARG A 100 -4.65 0.76 19.27
CA ARG A 100 -4.25 2.17 19.12
C ARG A 100 -4.41 2.71 17.70
N GLU A 101 -4.53 1.81 16.72
CA GLU A 101 -4.56 2.14 15.29
C GLU A 101 -5.71 1.39 14.61
N ALA A 102 -6.11 1.86 13.41
CA ALA A 102 -7.13 1.19 12.61
C ALA A 102 -6.72 -0.27 12.37
N THR A 103 -7.61 -1.20 12.74
CA THR A 103 -7.34 -2.64 12.72
C THR A 103 -8.51 -3.34 12.04
N VAL A 104 -8.21 -4.26 11.13
CA VAL A 104 -9.21 -5.05 10.42
C VAL A 104 -9.47 -6.32 11.23
N VAL A 105 -10.73 -6.52 11.62
CA VAL A 105 -11.18 -7.74 12.27
C VAL A 105 -12.09 -8.48 11.32
N PHE A 106 -11.80 -9.76 11.07
CA PHE A 106 -12.63 -10.63 10.26
C PHE A 106 -13.08 -11.86 11.06
N ASP A 107 -14.36 -12.20 10.97
CA ASP A 107 -14.95 -13.32 11.73
C ASP A 107 -15.02 -14.61 10.89
N ASP A 108 -14.98 -14.48 9.56
CA ASP A 108 -15.18 -15.60 8.63
C ASP A 108 -13.88 -16.29 8.19
N ALA A 109 -13.99 -17.56 7.80
CA ALA A 109 -12.92 -18.20 7.05
C ALA A 109 -12.87 -17.65 5.62
N TRP A 110 -11.67 -17.55 5.04
CA TRP A 110 -11.48 -17.17 3.65
C TRP A 110 -12.30 -18.07 2.72
N LYS A 111 -13.00 -17.48 1.74
CA LYS A 111 -13.82 -18.19 0.76
C LYS A 111 -13.31 -18.00 -0.67
N ILE A 112 -13.70 -18.91 -1.57
CA ILE A 112 -13.49 -18.75 -3.01
C ILE A 112 -14.18 -17.45 -3.46
N GLY A 113 -13.45 -16.63 -4.23
CA GLY A 113 -13.89 -15.32 -4.70
C GLY A 113 -13.43 -14.15 -3.84
N ASP A 114 -12.91 -14.38 -2.63
CA ASP A 114 -12.37 -13.29 -1.80
C ASP A 114 -11.13 -12.68 -2.44
N LEU A 115 -11.04 -11.35 -2.36
CA LEU A 115 -9.84 -10.59 -2.70
C LEU A 115 -8.92 -10.51 -1.49
N VAL A 116 -7.67 -10.88 -1.67
CA VAL A 116 -6.66 -10.93 -0.61
C VAL A 116 -5.36 -10.29 -1.07
N ASP A 117 -4.65 -9.69 -0.12
CA ASP A 117 -3.26 -9.25 -0.29
C ASP A 117 -2.36 -10.33 0.32
N TRP A 118 -1.59 -11.05 -0.51
CA TRP A 118 -0.70 -12.13 -0.09
C TRP A 118 0.75 -11.65 0.01
N TRP A 119 1.36 -11.80 1.18
CA TRP A 119 2.77 -11.46 1.39
C TRP A 119 3.70 -12.54 0.83
N THR A 120 4.44 -12.22 -0.23
CA THR A 120 5.49 -13.09 -0.75
C THR A 120 6.54 -12.29 -1.51
N THR A 121 7.76 -12.81 -1.60
CA THR A 121 8.88 -12.19 -2.33
C THR A 121 9.08 -10.70 -1.99
N GLY A 122 8.95 -10.34 -0.71
CA GLY A 122 9.19 -8.98 -0.20
C GLY A 122 8.10 -7.96 -0.49
N CYS A 123 6.92 -8.35 -0.97
CA CYS A 123 5.80 -7.44 -1.20
C CYS A 123 4.43 -8.13 -1.05
N TYR A 124 3.38 -7.33 -0.93
CA TYR A 124 2.00 -7.82 -0.99
C TYR A 124 1.52 -7.91 -2.42
N TRP A 125 0.88 -9.02 -2.79
CA TRP A 125 0.25 -9.23 -4.08
C TRP A 125 -1.25 -9.34 -3.92
N SER A 126 -1.99 -8.47 -4.60
CA SER A 126 -3.45 -8.57 -4.64
C SER A 126 -3.89 -9.69 -5.59
N GLY A 127 -4.73 -10.59 -5.11
CA GLY A 127 -5.26 -11.72 -5.88
C GLY A 127 -6.65 -12.14 -5.41
N THR A 128 -7.24 -13.08 -6.17
CA THR A 128 -8.53 -13.69 -5.83
C THR A 128 -8.32 -15.14 -5.44
N ILE A 129 -8.95 -15.59 -4.35
CA ILE A 129 -8.92 -17.01 -3.98
C ILE A 129 -9.77 -17.80 -4.98
N VAL A 130 -9.13 -18.73 -5.69
CA VAL A 130 -9.80 -19.59 -6.67
C VAL A 130 -10.12 -20.99 -6.14
N GLN A 131 -9.42 -21.42 -5.09
CA GLN A 131 -9.56 -22.75 -4.51
C GLN A 131 -9.13 -22.72 -3.04
N ILE A 132 -9.82 -23.48 -2.20
CA ILE A 132 -9.43 -23.76 -0.82
C ILE A 132 -9.03 -25.24 -0.76
N LEU A 133 -7.81 -25.49 -0.31
CA LEU A 133 -7.34 -26.85 -0.09
C LEU A 133 -7.60 -27.18 1.39
N SER A 134 -8.39 -28.23 1.67
CA SER A 134 -8.44 -28.79 3.01
C SER A 134 -7.08 -29.38 3.34
N ARG A 135 -6.62 -29.21 4.58
CA ARG A 135 -5.61 -30.10 5.14
C ARG A 135 -6.36 -31.28 5.71
N ASP A 136 -6.15 -32.45 5.12
CA ASP A 136 -6.59 -33.74 5.68
C ASP A 136 -5.90 -34.01 7.04
#